data_AF-A0A3C2BB73-F1
#
_entry.id   AF-A0A3C2BB73-F1
#
_cell.length_a   1.000
_cell.length_b   1.000
_cell.length_c   1.000
_cell.angle_alpha   90.00
_cell.angle_beta   90.00
_cell.angle_gamma   90.00
#
_symmetry.space_group_name_H-M   'P 1'
#
loop_
_entity.id
_entity.type
_entity.pdbx_description
1 polymer ?
#
loop_
_entity_poly.entity_id
_entity_poly.type
_entity_poly.pdbx_seq_one_letter_code
_entity_poly.pdbx_strand_id
1 'polypeptide(L)'
;LGVTKGSFYHHFRGVEDFKTQLLAHWSSVREQQAVAAADAVIDPFERLDMLREAAIGLHHEAEVAIRAWSRTDSEAWRVREAVDAARERVVADAYREVGVQSEVADLLGRLAVAVLVGVQHRRDSINRDELRDLYRSLQRMAESALVRPPATSS
;
A
#
# COMPACT_ATOMS: atom_id res chain seq x y z
N LEU A 1 24.64 16.18 -8.29
CA LEU A 1 23.51 16.99 -8.82
C LEU A 1 23.96 18.44 -8.96
N GLY A 2 24.09 18.94 -10.19
CA GLY A 2 24.57 20.28 -10.52
C GLY A 2 23.43 21.23 -10.91
N VAL A 3 22.46 21.43 -10.04
CA VAL A 3 21.41 22.45 -10.20
C VAL A 3 21.85 23.70 -9.45
N THR A 4 21.96 24.82 -10.17
CA THR A 4 22.20 26.13 -9.57
C THR A 4 20.94 26.57 -8.80
N LYS A 5 21.10 27.40 -7.75
CA LYS A 5 19.95 27.94 -6.98
C LYS A 5 18.86 28.54 -7.89
N GLY A 6 19.24 29.13 -9.02
CA GLY A 6 18.30 29.68 -10.01
C GLY A 6 17.36 28.64 -10.61
N SER A 7 17.85 27.45 -11.01
CA SER A 7 17.03 26.39 -11.62
C SER A 7 15.98 25.83 -10.64
N PHE A 8 16.29 25.75 -9.35
CA PHE A 8 15.32 25.30 -8.34
C PHE A 8 14.12 26.26 -8.23
N TYR A 9 14.38 27.56 -8.11
CA TYR A 9 13.32 28.56 -7.95
C TYR A 9 12.52 28.81 -9.23
N HIS A 10 13.00 28.34 -10.39
CA HIS A 10 12.18 28.30 -11.61
C HIS A 10 11.08 27.23 -11.56
N HIS A 11 11.29 26.13 -10.82
CA HIS A 11 10.33 25.03 -10.70
C HIS A 11 9.48 25.11 -9.43
N PHE A 12 10.05 25.63 -8.34
CA PHE A 12 9.38 25.69 -7.04
C PHE A 12 9.44 27.10 -6.46
N ARG A 13 8.31 27.55 -5.92
CA ARG A 13 8.21 28.86 -5.24
C ARG A 13 8.95 28.89 -3.91
N GLY A 14 9.39 27.75 -3.40
CA GLY A 14 10.14 27.59 -2.16
C GLY A 14 10.20 26.14 -1.71
N VAL A 15 10.81 25.91 -0.54
CA VAL A 15 10.94 24.56 0.05
C VAL A 15 9.59 23.95 0.40
N GLU A 16 8.64 24.75 0.89
CA GLU A 16 7.29 24.26 1.23
C GLU A 16 6.51 23.86 -0.04
N ASP A 17 6.57 24.66 -1.10
CA ASP A 17 5.96 24.32 -2.39
C ASP A 17 6.57 23.03 -2.99
N PHE A 18 7.89 22.86 -2.88
CA PHE A 18 8.56 21.62 -3.26
C PHE A 18 8.07 20.41 -2.45
N LYS A 19 7.96 20.51 -1.13
CA LYS A 19 7.47 19.43 -0.25
C LYS A 19 6.05 19.01 -0.61
N THR A 20 5.13 19.97 -0.75
CA THR A 20 3.74 19.71 -1.12
C THR A 20 3.66 19.01 -2.48
N GLN A 21 4.40 19.50 -3.48
CA GLN A 21 4.42 18.87 -4.81
C GLN A 21 5.05 17.47 -4.77
N LEU A 22 6.11 17.25 -3.98
CA LEU A 22 6.72 15.94 -3.79
C LEU A 22 5.74 14.94 -3.16
N LEU A 23 5.03 15.32 -2.10
CA LEU A 23 4.03 14.48 -1.44
C LEU A 23 2.83 14.20 -2.36
N ALA A 24 2.40 15.20 -3.13
CA ALA A 24 1.35 15.03 -4.12
C ALA A 24 1.78 14.06 -5.23
N HIS A 25 3.02 14.17 -5.70
CA HIS A 25 3.58 13.25 -6.69
C HIS A 25 3.67 11.82 -6.13
N TRP A 26 4.21 11.65 -4.93
CA TRP A 26 4.32 10.34 -4.28
C TRP A 26 2.94 9.68 -4.10
N SER A 27 1.95 10.42 -3.59
CA SER A 27 0.61 9.87 -3.32
C SER A 27 -0.25 9.68 -4.57
N SER A 28 -0.03 10.42 -5.66
CA SER A 28 -0.84 10.31 -6.89
C SER A 28 -0.32 9.30 -7.90
N VAL A 29 0.99 9.19 -8.09
CA VAL A 29 1.55 8.56 -9.30
C VAL A 29 1.52 7.03 -9.27
N ARG A 30 1.36 6.38 -8.11
CA ARG A 30 1.31 4.90 -8.04
C ARG A 30 0.07 4.36 -7.34
N GLU A 31 -0.38 5.02 -6.28
CA GLU A 31 -1.58 4.67 -5.53
C GLU A 31 -2.82 4.71 -6.42
N GLN A 32 -3.08 5.85 -7.05
CA GLN A 32 -4.30 6.07 -7.84
C GLN A 32 -4.32 5.21 -9.09
N GLN A 33 -3.15 4.94 -9.68
CA GLN A 33 -3.03 4.06 -10.84
C GLN A 33 -3.29 2.59 -10.47
N ALA A 34 -2.76 2.12 -9.33
CA ALA A 34 -3.00 0.77 -8.86
C ALA A 34 -4.47 0.54 -8.49
N VAL A 35 -5.11 1.50 -7.80
CA VAL A 35 -6.53 1.43 -7.44
C VAL A 35 -7.42 1.51 -8.68
N ALA A 36 -7.23 2.49 -9.56
CA ALA A 36 -8.04 2.63 -10.76
C ALA A 36 -7.92 1.43 -11.70
N ALA A 37 -6.74 0.82 -11.76
CA ALA A 37 -6.54 -0.36 -12.59
C ALA A 37 -7.09 -1.64 -11.91
N ALA A 38 -7.09 -1.72 -10.57
CA ALA A 38 -7.79 -2.78 -9.84
C ALA A 38 -9.31 -2.72 -10.05
N ASP A 39 -9.91 -1.53 -10.06
CA ASP A 39 -11.35 -1.33 -10.34
C ASP A 39 -11.76 -1.81 -11.74
N ALA A 40 -10.83 -1.86 -12.69
CA ALA A 40 -11.07 -2.36 -14.04
C ALA A 40 -11.03 -3.90 -14.16
N VAL A 41 -10.56 -4.61 -13.12
CA VAL A 41 -10.47 -6.08 -13.10
C VAL A 41 -11.80 -6.66 -12.63
N ILE A 42 -12.43 -7.49 -13.48
CA ILE A 42 -13.75 -8.08 -13.20
C ILE A 42 -13.66 -9.23 -12.19
N ASP A 43 -12.63 -10.07 -12.28
CA ASP A 43 -12.45 -11.19 -11.36
C ASP A 43 -11.87 -10.69 -10.01
N PRO A 44 -12.59 -10.85 -8.89
CA PRO A 44 -12.11 -10.44 -7.58
C PRO A 44 -10.79 -11.12 -7.16
N PHE A 45 -10.53 -12.35 -7.62
CA PHE A 45 -9.26 -13.04 -7.34
C PHE A 45 -8.09 -12.41 -8.10
N GLU A 46 -8.27 -12.13 -9.39
CA GLU A 46 -7.27 -11.41 -10.18
C GLU A 46 -7.02 -10.00 -9.62
N ARG A 47 -8.05 -9.36 -9.06
CA ARG A 47 -7.91 -8.04 -8.40
C ARG A 47 -7.00 -8.11 -7.18
N LEU A 48 -7.15 -9.12 -6.32
CA LEU A 48 -6.26 -9.34 -5.18
C LEU A 48 -4.80 -9.59 -5.62
N ASP A 49 -4.60 -10.36 -6.69
CA ASP A 49 -3.27 -10.59 -7.25
C ASP A 49 -2.65 -9.32 -7.82
N MET A 50 -3.44 -8.51 -8.52
CA MET A 50 -3.01 -7.23 -9.04
C MET A 50 -2.58 -6.27 -7.93
N LEU A 51 -3.38 -6.14 -6.86
CA LEU A 51 -3.07 -5.27 -5.72
C LEU A 51 -1.75 -5.69 -5.04
N ARG A 52 -1.50 -7.01 -4.95
CA ARG A 52 -0.25 -7.55 -4.41
C ARG A 52 0.96 -7.19 -5.26
N GLU A 53 0.89 -7.41 -6.57
CA GLU A 53 2.00 -7.09 -7.46
C GLU A 53 2.24 -5.57 -7.54
N ALA A 54 1.18 -4.76 -7.42
CA ALA A 54 1.31 -3.32 -7.26
C ALA A 54 2.09 -2.95 -5.98
N ALA A 55 1.78 -3.58 -4.84
CA ALA A 55 2.51 -3.37 -3.59
C ALA A 55 3.98 -3.82 -3.66
N ILE A 56 4.27 -4.92 -4.37
CA ILE A 56 5.64 -5.42 -4.61
C ILE A 56 6.44 -4.48 -5.55
N GLY A 57 5.75 -3.80 -6.46
CA GLY A 57 6.34 -2.87 -7.44
C GLY A 57 6.64 -1.47 -6.90
N LEU A 58 6.30 -1.17 -5.64
CA LEU A 58 6.52 0.14 -5.04
C LEU A 58 8.00 0.55 -5.01
N HIS A 59 8.25 1.86 -4.94
CA HIS A 59 9.58 2.41 -4.70
C HIS A 59 9.81 2.40 -3.19
N HIS A 60 10.21 1.25 -2.65
CA HIS A 60 10.26 1.01 -1.21
C HIS A 60 11.19 1.96 -0.46
N GLU A 61 12.27 2.44 -1.08
CA GLU A 61 13.17 3.44 -0.49
C GLU A 61 12.44 4.77 -0.29
N ALA A 62 11.58 5.16 -1.22
CA ALA A 62 10.74 6.35 -1.10
C ALA A 62 9.66 6.17 -0.02
N GLU A 63 9.03 5.00 0.05
CA GLU A 63 8.07 4.66 1.11
C GLU A 63 8.70 4.78 2.51
N VAL A 64 9.90 4.21 2.69
CA VAL A 64 10.67 4.28 3.95
C VAL A 64 11.06 5.72 4.26
N ALA A 65 11.56 6.47 3.28
CA ALA A 65 11.96 7.86 3.47
C ALA A 65 10.79 8.77 3.87
N ILE A 66 9.62 8.60 3.24
CA ILE A 66 8.42 9.38 3.57
C ILE A 66 7.88 8.98 4.94
N ARG A 67 7.92 7.69 5.29
CA ARG A 67 7.56 7.25 6.63
C ARG A 67 8.48 7.82 7.70
N ALA A 68 9.79 7.90 7.44
CA ALA A 68 10.73 8.56 8.34
C ALA A 68 10.44 10.07 8.45
N TRP A 69 10.26 10.76 7.32
CA TRP A 69 9.93 12.20 7.27
C TRP A 69 8.63 12.53 8.01
N SER A 70 7.62 11.66 7.91
CA SER A 70 6.33 11.82 8.58
C SER A 70 6.40 11.85 10.11
N ARG A 71 7.53 11.44 10.71
CA ARG A 71 7.71 11.52 12.17
C ARG A 71 7.91 12.95 12.67
N THR A 72 8.30 13.87 11.79
CA THR A 72 8.67 15.25 12.15
C THR A 72 7.92 16.29 11.33
N ASP A 73 7.10 15.90 10.35
CA ASP A 73 6.39 16.79 9.44
C ASP A 73 4.92 16.38 9.33
N SER A 74 4.03 17.30 9.69
CA SER A 74 2.59 17.04 9.80
C SER A 74 1.90 16.87 8.45
N GLU A 75 2.40 17.50 7.39
CA GLU A 75 1.87 17.32 6.04
C GLU A 75 2.23 15.94 5.52
N ALA A 76 3.50 15.54 5.66
CA ALA A 76 3.95 14.20 5.29
C ALA A 76 3.20 13.11 6.09
N TRP A 77 2.95 13.33 7.39
CA TRP A 77 2.12 12.44 8.20
C TRP A 77 0.71 12.30 7.66
N ARG A 78 0.03 13.42 7.39
CA ARG A 78 -1.36 13.40 6.88
C ARG A 78 -1.46 12.69 5.53
N VAL A 79 -0.52 12.93 4.62
CA VAL A 79 -0.50 12.29 3.29
C VAL A 79 -0.21 10.80 3.42
N ARG A 80 0.76 10.41 4.26
CA ARG A 80 1.06 8.98 4.52
C ARG A 80 -0.13 8.23 5.11
N GLU A 81 -0.79 8.80 6.13
CA GLU A 81 -1.96 8.17 6.75
C GLU A 81 -3.11 8.00 5.75
N ALA A 82 -3.35 8.99 4.89
CA ALA A 82 -4.38 8.87 3.85
C ALA A 82 -4.06 7.77 2.84
N VAL A 83 -2.78 7.64 2.45
CA VAL A 83 -2.29 6.56 1.58
C VAL A 83 -2.46 5.19 2.24
N ASP A 84 -1.96 5.01 3.47
CA ASP A 84 -2.05 3.73 4.19
C ASP A 84 -3.53 3.33 4.37
N ALA A 85 -4.42 4.26 4.75
CA ALA A 85 -5.85 3.99 4.90
C ALA A 85 -6.56 3.64 3.58
N ALA A 86 -6.14 4.25 2.46
CA ALA A 86 -6.68 3.91 1.14
C ALA A 86 -6.26 2.48 0.72
N ARG A 87 -4.99 2.10 0.96
CA ARG A 87 -4.48 0.74 0.71
C ARG A 87 -5.26 -0.29 1.51
N GLU A 88 -5.47 -0.06 2.80
CA GLU A 88 -6.23 -0.96 3.66
C GLU A 88 -7.65 -1.18 3.14
N ARG A 89 -8.32 -0.09 2.76
CA ARG A 89 -9.70 -0.13 2.26
C ARG A 89 -9.82 -0.92 0.97
N VAL A 90 -8.96 -0.64 -0.01
CA VAL A 90 -9.00 -1.30 -1.33
C VAL A 90 -8.76 -2.80 -1.20
N VAL A 91 -7.83 -3.21 -0.34
CA VAL A 91 -7.60 -4.63 -0.06
C VAL A 91 -8.79 -5.26 0.66
N ALA A 92 -9.38 -4.58 1.64
CA ALA A 92 -10.57 -5.05 2.33
C ALA A 92 -11.76 -5.23 1.37
N ASP A 93 -11.98 -4.27 0.47
CA ASP A 93 -13.05 -4.34 -0.53
C ASP A 93 -12.85 -5.53 -1.48
N ALA A 94 -11.63 -5.76 -1.96
CA ALA A 94 -11.31 -6.92 -2.79
C ALA A 94 -11.56 -8.26 -2.04
N TYR A 95 -11.26 -8.32 -0.73
CA TYR A 95 -11.59 -9.51 0.07
C TYR A 95 -13.09 -9.71 0.27
N ARG A 96 -13.88 -8.64 0.43
CA ARG A 96 -15.35 -8.74 0.51
C ARG A 96 -15.95 -9.32 -0.77
N GLU A 97 -15.41 -8.93 -1.91
CA GLU A 97 -15.90 -9.39 -3.21
C GLU A 97 -15.66 -10.88 -3.46
N VAL A 98 -14.61 -11.48 -2.89
CA VAL A 98 -14.41 -12.95 -2.87
C VAL A 98 -15.19 -13.67 -1.77
N GLY A 99 -16.06 -12.96 -1.04
CA GLY A 99 -16.96 -13.54 -0.03
C GLY A 99 -16.46 -13.53 1.41
N VAL A 100 -15.38 -12.80 1.72
CA VAL A 100 -14.91 -12.64 3.11
C VAL A 100 -15.88 -11.74 3.89
N GLN A 101 -16.21 -12.14 5.13
CA GLN A 101 -17.02 -11.32 6.04
C GLN A 101 -16.35 -9.97 6.31
N SER A 102 -17.12 -8.89 6.37
CA SER A 102 -16.61 -7.51 6.43
C SER A 102 -15.57 -7.27 7.52
N GLU A 103 -15.78 -7.77 8.73
CA GLU A 103 -14.86 -7.60 9.86
C GLU A 103 -13.52 -8.29 9.61
N VAL A 104 -13.56 -9.47 8.98
CA VAL A 104 -12.35 -10.22 8.62
C VAL A 104 -11.64 -9.55 7.44
N ALA A 105 -12.39 -9.05 6.46
CA ALA A 105 -11.84 -8.32 5.32
C ALA A 105 -11.10 -7.05 5.76
N ASP A 106 -11.68 -6.28 6.69
CA ASP A 106 -11.03 -5.10 7.28
C ASP A 106 -9.73 -5.46 7.99
N LEU A 107 -9.72 -6.56 8.75
CA LEU A 107 -8.51 -7.06 9.40
C LEU A 107 -7.45 -7.47 8.37
N LEU A 108 -7.84 -8.16 7.30
CA LEU A 108 -6.91 -8.55 6.23
C LEU A 108 -6.32 -7.35 5.50
N GLY A 109 -7.11 -6.30 5.27
CA GLY A 109 -6.61 -5.03 4.73
C GLY A 109 -5.52 -4.40 5.60
N ARG A 110 -5.77 -4.31 6.91
CA ARG A 110 -4.78 -3.82 7.90
C ARG A 110 -3.53 -4.71 7.94
N LEU A 111 -3.71 -6.03 7.93
CA LEU A 111 -2.59 -6.98 7.94
C LEU A 111 -1.72 -6.86 6.69
N ALA A 112 -2.33 -6.66 5.51
CA ALA A 112 -1.59 -6.48 4.26
C ALA A 112 -0.67 -5.25 4.31
N VAL A 113 -1.17 -4.12 4.84
CA VAL A 113 -0.35 -2.91 5.01
C VAL A 113 0.69 -3.09 6.12
N ALA A 114 0.34 -3.75 7.23
CA ALA A 114 1.30 -4.05 8.30
C ALA A 114 2.46 -4.93 7.82
N VAL A 115 2.18 -5.94 6.98
CA VAL A 115 3.21 -6.78 6.34
C VAL A 115 4.12 -5.94 5.45
N LEU A 116 3.56 -5.08 4.59
CA LEU A 116 4.33 -4.18 3.73
C LEU A 116 5.32 -3.34 4.54
N VAL A 117 4.79 -2.65 5.56
CA VAL A 117 5.58 -1.77 6.43
C VAL A 117 6.64 -2.57 7.21
N GLY A 118 6.28 -3.75 7.70
CA GLY A 118 7.19 -4.64 8.41
C GLY A 118 8.39 -5.05 7.55
N VAL A 119 8.16 -5.50 6.32
CA VAL A 119 9.26 -5.88 5.41
C VAL A 119 10.13 -4.68 5.05
N GLN A 120 9.53 -3.51 4.82
CA GLN A 120 10.24 -2.26 4.53
C GLN A 120 11.21 -1.83 5.64
N HIS A 121 10.99 -2.24 6.90
CA HIS A 121 11.78 -1.79 8.06
C HIS A 121 12.69 -2.88 8.65
N ARG A 122 12.70 -4.09 8.11
CA ARG A 122 13.46 -5.23 8.66
C ARG A 122 14.90 -5.33 8.16
N ARG A 123 15.23 -4.73 7.02
CA ARG A 123 16.53 -4.87 6.36
C ARG A 123 16.94 -3.55 5.69
N ASP A 124 18.23 -3.43 5.38
CA ASP A 124 18.80 -2.26 4.67
C ASP A 124 18.25 -2.10 3.25
N SER A 125 17.72 -3.18 2.66
CA SER A 125 17.05 -3.17 1.35
C SER A 125 15.85 -4.11 1.34
N ILE A 126 14.80 -3.73 0.60
CA ILE A 126 13.60 -4.56 0.45
C ILE A 126 13.93 -5.90 -0.24
N ASN A 127 13.47 -7.01 0.34
CA ASN A 127 13.44 -8.30 -0.34
C ASN A 127 12.04 -8.53 -0.92
N ARG A 128 11.91 -8.33 -2.24
CA ARG A 128 10.62 -8.48 -2.94
C ARG A 128 10.09 -9.92 -2.93
N ASP A 129 10.99 -10.90 -2.92
CA ASP A 129 10.58 -12.30 -2.86
C ASP A 129 10.04 -12.65 -1.47
N GLU A 130 10.68 -12.14 -0.41
CA GLU A 130 10.16 -12.24 0.97
C GLU A 130 8.76 -11.60 1.09
N LEU A 131 8.57 -10.40 0.50
CA LEU A 131 7.27 -9.72 0.49
C LEU A 131 6.21 -10.55 -0.26
N ARG A 132 6.57 -11.12 -1.42
CA ARG A 132 5.67 -11.97 -2.21
C ARG A 132 5.26 -13.22 -1.43
N ASP A 133 6.20 -13.88 -0.77
CA ASP A 133 5.94 -15.08 0.02
C ASP A 133 5.05 -14.79 1.25
N LEU A 134 5.26 -13.64 1.90
CA LEU A 134 4.42 -13.19 3.00
C LEU A 134 2.99 -12.90 2.54
N TYR A 135 2.80 -12.23 1.41
CA TYR A 135 1.46 -12.00 0.86
C TYR A 135 0.77 -13.29 0.41
N ARG A 136 1.48 -14.21 -0.24
CA ARG A 136 0.94 -15.54 -0.55
C ARG A 136 0.51 -16.30 0.69
N SER A 137 1.27 -16.17 1.78
CA SER A 137 0.93 -16.82 3.04
C SER A 137 -0.31 -16.18 3.69
N LEU A 138 -0.40 -14.84 3.67
CA LEU A 138 -1.59 -14.11 4.15
C LEU A 138 -2.86 -14.55 3.41
N GLN A 139 -2.80 -14.64 2.08
CA GLN A 139 -3.93 -15.10 1.27
C GLN A 139 -4.32 -16.55 1.61
N ARG A 140 -3.36 -17.48 1.66
CA ARG A 140 -3.66 -18.88 2.01
C ARG A 140 -4.33 -19.01 3.37
N MET A 141 -3.91 -18.19 4.35
CA MET A 141 -4.57 -18.12 5.66
C MET A 141 -6.00 -17.59 5.54
N ALA A 142 -6.23 -16.53 4.76
CA ALA A 142 -7.57 -16.00 4.49
C ALA A 142 -8.48 -17.04 3.83
N GLU A 143 -8.01 -17.73 2.79
CA GLU A 143 -8.74 -18.80 2.10
C GLU A 143 -9.08 -19.96 3.05
N SER A 144 -8.12 -20.39 3.89
CA SER A 144 -8.37 -21.45 4.88
C SER A 144 -9.43 -21.06 5.91
N ALA A 145 -9.56 -19.78 6.24
CA ALA A 145 -10.57 -19.27 7.14
C ALA A 145 -11.97 -19.23 6.50
N LEU A 146 -12.05 -19.08 5.16
CA LEU A 146 -13.31 -19.12 4.41
C LEU A 146 -13.89 -20.54 4.30
N VAL A 147 -13.04 -21.57 4.34
CA VAL A 147 -13.43 -22.98 4.10
C VAL A 147 -13.87 -23.71 5.38
N ARG A 148 -14.34 -23.03 6.45
CA ARG A 148 -14.83 -23.75 7.65
C ARG A 148 -15.92 -24.79 7.25
N PRO A 149 -15.80 -26.06 7.68
CA PRO A 149 -16.73 -27.13 7.30
C PRO A 149 -18.13 -26.85 7.85
N PRO A 150 -19.20 -27.43 7.24
CA PRO A 150 -20.55 -27.27 7.77
C PRO A 150 -20.58 -27.66 9.24
N ALA A 151 -21.25 -26.86 10.06
CA ALA A 151 -21.51 -27.20 11.45
C ALA A 151 -22.11 -28.60 11.49
N THR A 152 -21.44 -29.53 12.15
CA THR A 152 -21.99 -30.86 12.40
C THR A 152 -23.24 -30.68 13.27
N SER A 153 -24.40 -30.83 12.63
CA SER A 153 -25.70 -30.90 13.31
C SER A 153 -25.64 -32.01 14.34
N SER A 154 -25.83 -31.68 15.62
CA SER A 154 -26.21 -32.64 16.66
C SER A 154 -27.72 -32.72 16.76
#